data_AF-A0A419KV87-F1
#
_entry.id   AF-A0A419KV87-F1
#
_cell.length_a   1.000
_cell.length_b   1.000
_cell.length_c   1.000
_cell.angle_alpha   90.00
_cell.angle_beta   90.00
_cell.angle_gamma   90.00
#
_symmetry.space_group_name_H-M   'P 1'
#
loop_
_entity.id
_entity.type
_entity.pdbx_description
1 polymer ?
#
loop_
_entity_poly.entity_id
_entity_poly.type
_entity_poly.pdbx_seq_one_letter_code
_entity_poly.pdbx_strand_id
1 'polypeptide(L)'
;MAEFEVRNRDLLARIGRIKTKSGSIETPAFLPVINMAKQTVTPRELWEEFGCRILITNAYIVKKQQAEAAVKMGIHKLLDFPGVIMTDSGAYQILEYGDIEATPEEIVRFQEDIGTDIATILDVPTGWKASREHAEYTVKETVKRARELEELRSKKDILWVGPIQGGR
;
A
#
# COMPACT_ATOMS: atom_id res chain seq x y z
N MET A 1 -14.04 -10.26 0.62
CA MET A 1 -14.91 -9.17 0.11
C MET A 1 -14.57 -7.93 0.91
N ALA A 2 -14.39 -6.78 0.27
CA ALA A 2 -14.11 -5.53 0.95
C ALA A 2 -15.33 -5.06 1.76
N GLU A 3 -15.14 -4.68 3.01
CA GLU A 3 -16.21 -4.18 3.88
C GLU A 3 -15.66 -3.02 4.72
N PHE A 4 -16.27 -1.84 4.59
CA PHE A 4 -16.02 -0.67 5.43
C PHE A 4 -17.33 -0.20 6.06
N GLU A 5 -17.50 -0.44 7.36
CA GLU A 5 -18.60 0.13 8.15
C GLU A 5 -18.18 1.43 8.82
N VAL A 6 -19.14 2.33 9.06
CA VAL A 6 -18.95 3.48 9.96
C VAL A 6 -19.72 3.22 11.25
N ARG A 7 -18.98 3.15 12.36
CA ARG A 7 -19.49 2.78 13.69
C ARG A 7 -19.91 4.01 14.51
N ASN A 8 -19.26 5.16 14.31
CA ASN A 8 -19.65 6.44 14.93
C ASN A 8 -19.16 7.63 14.07
N ARG A 9 -19.69 8.84 14.27
CA ARG A 9 -19.26 10.09 13.61
C ARG A 9 -19.31 11.29 14.54
N ASP A 10 -18.45 12.26 14.27
CA ASP A 10 -18.59 13.64 14.75
C ASP A 10 -18.11 14.58 13.63
N LEU A 11 -18.95 15.55 13.25
CA LEU A 11 -18.78 16.39 12.06
C LEU A 11 -18.36 15.58 10.81
N LEU A 12 -17.11 15.73 10.36
CA LEU A 12 -16.51 14.97 9.24
C LEU A 12 -15.65 13.78 9.70
N ALA A 13 -15.34 13.68 10.99
CA ALA A 13 -14.61 12.57 11.58
C ALA A 13 -15.53 11.34 11.71
N ARG A 14 -14.93 10.15 11.64
CA ARG A 14 -15.65 8.87 11.72
C ARG A 14 -14.80 7.81 12.40
N ILE A 15 -15.41 7.10 13.34
CA ILE A 15 -14.93 5.78 13.76
C ILE A 15 -15.54 4.77 12.79
N GLY A 16 -14.72 3.92 12.19
CA GLY A 16 -15.15 2.92 11.21
C GLY A 16 -14.32 1.67 11.30
N ARG A 17 -14.70 0.61 10.58
CA ARG A 17 -13.96 -0.65 10.58
C ARG A 17 -13.76 -1.15 9.17
N ILE A 18 -12.52 -1.40 8.81
CA ILE A 18 -12.11 -2.02 7.54
C ILE A 18 -11.84 -3.49 7.80
N LYS A 19 -12.41 -4.36 6.97
CA LYS A 19 -12.20 -5.81 7.00
C LYS A 19 -11.41 -6.23 5.77
N THR A 20 -10.36 -7.01 5.99
CA THR A 20 -9.50 -7.58 4.94
C THR A 20 -9.60 -9.11 4.99
N LYS A 21 -8.72 -9.81 4.28
CA LYS A 21 -8.60 -11.27 4.36
C LYS A 21 -7.86 -11.74 5.62
N SER A 22 -6.84 -10.99 6.07
CA SER A 22 -6.03 -11.34 7.23
C SER A 22 -6.53 -10.74 8.55
N GLY A 23 -7.55 -9.87 8.55
CA GLY A 23 -8.13 -9.36 9.79
C GLY A 23 -9.19 -8.27 9.65
N SER A 24 -9.32 -7.46 10.70
CA SER A 24 -10.16 -6.26 10.72
C SER A 24 -9.54 -5.20 11.60
N ILE A 25 -9.59 -3.94 11.17
CA ILE A 25 -8.96 -2.81 11.86
C ILE A 25 -9.95 -1.67 12.02
N GLU A 26 -9.85 -0.97 13.14
CA GLU A 26 -10.69 0.18 13.46
C GLU A 26 -9.95 1.47 13.04
N THR A 27 -10.67 2.38 12.38
CA THR A 27 -10.15 3.68 11.91
C THR A 27 -10.70 4.81 12.79
N PRO A 28 -9.95 5.89 13.07
CA PRO A 28 -8.62 6.22 12.55
C PRO A 28 -7.52 5.27 13.04
N ALA A 29 -6.63 4.87 12.14
CA ALA A 29 -5.54 3.95 12.41
C ALA A 29 -4.19 4.61 12.08
N PHE A 30 -3.19 4.36 12.92
CA PHE A 30 -1.78 4.66 12.61
C PHE A 30 -1.14 3.41 11.99
N LEU A 31 -0.35 3.60 10.93
CA LEU A 31 0.34 2.53 10.20
C LEU A 31 1.85 2.75 10.34
N PRO A 32 2.57 1.98 11.19
CA PRO A 32 4.02 2.00 11.24
C PRO A 32 4.63 1.62 9.87
N VAL A 33 5.63 2.36 9.42
CA VAL A 33 6.35 2.08 8.18
C VAL A 33 7.51 1.12 8.45
N ILE A 34 7.46 -0.08 7.87
CA ILE A 34 8.47 -1.13 8.03
C ILE A 34 9.45 -1.07 6.86
N ASN A 35 10.69 -0.66 7.15
CA ASN A 35 11.81 -0.74 6.22
C ASN A 35 12.60 -2.04 6.48
N MET A 36 12.63 -2.95 5.50
CA MET A 36 13.31 -4.24 5.60
C MET A 36 14.82 -4.12 5.81
N ALA A 37 15.46 -3.05 5.34
CA ALA A 37 16.89 -2.82 5.51
C ALA A 37 17.26 -2.23 6.89
N LYS A 38 16.29 -1.69 7.65
CA LYS A 38 16.53 -1.09 8.96
C LYS A 38 15.24 -1.03 9.79
N GLN A 39 15.09 -1.97 10.71
CA GLN A 39 14.04 -1.97 11.74
C GLN A 39 14.64 -1.51 13.08
N THR A 40 13.98 -0.57 13.75
CA THR A 40 14.32 -0.15 15.14
C THR A 40 13.38 -0.78 16.16
N VAL A 41 12.17 -1.15 15.71
CA VAL A 41 11.22 -2.03 16.39
C VAL A 41 10.72 -2.99 15.32
N THR A 42 10.64 -4.28 15.62
CA THR A 42 10.18 -5.31 14.69
C THR A 42 8.64 -5.30 14.58
N PRO A 43 8.08 -5.85 13.49
CA PRO A 43 6.62 -6.02 13.39
C PRO A 43 6.04 -6.91 14.50
N ARG A 44 6.81 -7.89 15.00
CA ARG A 44 6.46 -8.75 16.13
C ARG A 44 6.24 -7.93 17.41
N GLU A 45 7.21 -7.11 17.80
CA GLU A 45 7.08 -6.20 18.95
C GLU A 45 5.93 -5.20 18.77
N LEU A 46 5.75 -4.66 17.55
CA LEU A 46 4.61 -3.77 17.23
C LEU A 46 3.25 -4.46 17.42
N TRP A 47 3.12 -5.75 17.13
CA TRP A 47 1.90 -6.52 17.37
C TRP A 47 1.66 -6.79 18.86
N GLU A 48 2.70 -7.16 19.61
CA GLU A 48 2.60 -7.72 20.96
C GLU A 48 2.66 -6.66 22.06
N GLU A 49 3.59 -5.70 21.97
CA GLU A 49 3.80 -4.66 22.98
C GLU A 49 2.98 -3.40 22.69
N PHE A 50 2.99 -2.95 21.42
CA PHE A 50 2.33 -1.70 21.00
C PHE A 50 0.89 -1.90 20.52
N GLY A 51 0.44 -3.15 20.39
CA GLY A 51 -0.92 -3.50 20.00
C GLY A 51 -1.31 -3.10 18.57
N CYS A 52 -0.35 -2.80 17.69
CA CYS A 52 -0.61 -2.42 16.30
C CYS A 52 -1.32 -3.55 15.56
N ARG A 53 -2.42 -3.24 14.86
CA ARG A 53 -3.21 -4.21 14.07
C ARG A 53 -3.08 -4.04 12.56
N ILE A 54 -2.40 -2.99 12.12
CA ILE A 54 -2.02 -2.71 10.73
C ILE A 54 -0.63 -2.08 10.69
N LEU A 55 0.10 -2.32 9.60
CA LEU A 55 1.36 -1.66 9.25
C LEU A 55 1.44 -1.44 7.73
N ILE A 56 2.46 -0.71 7.27
CA ILE A 56 2.77 -0.54 5.85
C ILE A 56 4.24 -0.87 5.56
N THR A 57 4.51 -1.51 4.42
CA THR A 57 5.86 -1.62 3.83
C THR A 57 5.83 -1.28 2.34
N ASN A 58 6.96 -1.28 1.65
CA ASN A 58 7.07 -0.89 0.24
C ASN A 58 7.34 -2.11 -0.64
N ALA A 59 6.40 -2.43 -1.54
CA ALA A 59 6.43 -3.62 -2.38
C ALA A 59 7.63 -3.65 -3.33
N TYR A 60 8.04 -2.49 -3.88
CA TYR A 60 9.21 -2.38 -4.76
C TYR A 60 10.52 -2.71 -4.02
N ILE A 61 10.70 -2.23 -2.78
CA ILE A 61 11.87 -2.59 -1.96
C ILE A 61 11.88 -4.09 -1.65
N VAL A 62 10.72 -4.67 -1.28
CA VAL A 62 10.61 -6.12 -1.03
C VAL A 62 10.88 -6.93 -2.31
N LYS A 63 10.42 -6.48 -3.49
CA LYS A 63 10.74 -7.08 -4.80
C LYS A 63 12.24 -7.03 -5.09
N LYS A 64 12.88 -5.88 -4.87
CA LYS A 64 14.30 -5.66 -5.16
C LYS A 64 15.26 -6.38 -4.20
N GLN A 65 14.83 -6.67 -2.96
CA GLN A 65 15.69 -7.28 -1.93
C GLN A 65 15.36 -8.74 -1.61
N GLN A 66 14.10 -9.17 -1.68
CA GLN A 66 13.64 -10.44 -1.10
C GLN A 66 12.51 -11.13 -1.90
N ALA A 67 12.38 -10.88 -3.21
CA ALA A 67 11.27 -11.40 -4.03
C ALA A 67 10.99 -12.91 -3.88
N GLU A 68 12.00 -13.77 -4.02
CA GLU A 68 11.82 -15.23 -3.91
C GLU A 68 11.27 -15.62 -2.53
N ALA A 69 11.84 -15.08 -1.46
CA ALA A 69 11.40 -15.32 -0.10
C ALA A 69 9.95 -14.84 0.10
N ALA A 70 9.64 -13.61 -0.33
CA ALA A 70 8.33 -12.99 -0.17
C ALA A 70 7.21 -13.77 -0.91
N VAL A 71 7.47 -14.21 -2.14
CA VAL A 71 6.51 -15.03 -2.93
C VAL A 71 6.37 -16.43 -2.34
N LYS A 72 7.45 -17.03 -1.82
CA LYS A 72 7.46 -18.39 -1.27
C LYS A 72 6.77 -18.53 0.09
N MET A 73 6.81 -17.50 0.95
CA MET A 73 6.24 -17.56 2.30
C MET A 73 5.06 -16.61 2.56
N GLY A 74 4.85 -15.61 1.71
CA GLY A 74 3.88 -14.53 1.90
C GLY A 74 4.38 -13.45 2.88
N ILE A 75 3.93 -12.21 2.66
CA ILE A 75 4.41 -11.02 3.36
C ILE A 75 4.19 -11.09 4.89
N HIS A 76 3.12 -11.73 5.35
CA HIS A 76 2.86 -11.95 6.78
C HIS A 76 3.94 -12.77 7.48
N LYS A 77 4.48 -13.82 6.82
CA LYS A 77 5.58 -14.62 7.37
C LYS A 77 6.92 -13.94 7.20
N LEU A 78 7.12 -13.19 6.11
CA LEU A 78 8.35 -12.42 5.86
C LEU A 78 8.56 -11.31 6.90
N LEU A 79 7.46 -10.67 7.34
CA LEU A 79 7.48 -9.65 8.40
C LEU A 79 7.27 -10.21 9.81
N ASP A 80 6.93 -11.50 9.95
CA ASP A 80 6.42 -12.10 11.20
C ASP A 80 5.24 -11.32 11.82
N PHE A 81 4.35 -10.77 11.00
CA PHE A 81 3.22 -9.94 11.43
C PHE A 81 1.86 -10.62 11.14
N PRO A 82 1.07 -10.96 12.18
CA PRO A 82 -0.24 -11.61 12.02
C PRO A 82 -1.40 -10.62 11.78
N GLY A 83 -1.16 -9.31 11.87
CA GLY A 83 -2.14 -8.27 11.56
C GLY A 83 -2.21 -7.93 10.07
N VAL A 84 -2.96 -6.88 9.74
CA VAL A 84 -3.20 -6.43 8.36
C VAL A 84 -1.93 -5.78 7.76
N ILE A 85 -1.56 -6.14 6.54
CA ILE A 85 -0.39 -5.57 5.86
C ILE A 85 -0.80 -4.77 4.63
N MET A 86 -0.57 -3.46 4.70
CA MET A 86 -0.61 -2.57 3.55
C MET A 86 0.75 -2.59 2.81
N THR A 87 0.73 -2.47 1.49
CA THR A 87 1.94 -2.18 0.70
C THR A 87 1.81 -0.93 -0.15
N ASP A 88 2.79 -0.05 -0.03
CA ASP A 88 3.11 1.01 -0.97
C ASP A 88 3.67 0.41 -2.27
N SER A 89 3.40 1.04 -3.41
CA SER A 89 3.83 0.62 -4.74
C SER A 89 5.29 0.93 -5.05
N GLY A 90 5.87 1.93 -4.39
CA GLY A 90 7.15 2.51 -4.77
C GLY A 90 7.03 3.81 -5.55
N ALA A 91 5.83 4.39 -5.67
CA ALA A 91 5.64 5.69 -6.33
C ALA A 91 6.50 6.81 -5.71
N TYR A 92 6.86 6.72 -4.43
CA TYR A 92 7.79 7.66 -3.78
C TYR A 92 9.19 7.68 -4.41
N GLN A 93 9.69 6.54 -4.90
CA GLN A 93 10.99 6.48 -5.58
C GLN A 93 11.01 7.29 -6.90
N ILE A 94 9.85 7.44 -7.56
CA ILE A 94 9.71 8.29 -8.76
C ILE A 94 9.94 9.77 -8.41
N LEU A 95 9.51 10.23 -7.21
CA LEU A 95 9.75 11.61 -6.76
C LEU A 95 11.22 11.90 -6.45
N GLU A 96 11.91 10.97 -5.79
CA GLU A 96 13.29 11.16 -5.34
C GLU A 96 14.33 10.92 -6.45
N TYR A 97 14.08 9.95 -7.32
CA TYR A 97 15.06 9.45 -8.30
C TYR A 97 14.62 9.64 -9.76
N GLY A 98 13.41 10.14 -10.00
CA GLY A 98 12.86 10.43 -11.33
C GLY A 98 12.27 9.24 -12.08
N ASP A 99 12.59 8.00 -11.68
CA ASP A 99 12.11 6.77 -12.32
C ASP A 99 12.07 5.58 -11.33
N ILE A 100 11.42 4.48 -11.73
CA ILE A 100 11.36 3.22 -10.99
C ILE A 100 11.53 2.03 -11.94
N GLU A 101 12.41 1.08 -11.59
CA GLU A 101 12.66 -0.14 -12.37
C GLU A 101 11.54 -1.19 -12.15
N ALA A 102 10.28 -0.80 -12.35
CA ALA A 102 9.11 -1.68 -12.27
C ALA A 102 7.90 -1.09 -13.02
N THR A 103 7.23 -1.92 -13.83
CA THR A 103 5.96 -1.55 -14.49
C THR A 103 4.76 -1.63 -13.52
N PRO A 104 3.62 -0.97 -13.82
CA PRO A 104 2.40 -1.11 -13.02
C PRO A 104 1.91 -2.55 -12.91
N GLU A 105 1.99 -3.36 -13.97
CA GLU A 105 1.65 -4.79 -13.90
C GLU A 105 2.58 -5.54 -12.95
N GLU A 106 3.89 -5.36 -13.05
CA GLU A 106 4.84 -6.05 -12.17
C GLU A 106 4.66 -5.74 -10.68
N ILE A 107 4.25 -4.52 -10.35
CA ILE A 107 3.91 -4.15 -8.97
C ILE A 107 2.60 -4.83 -8.56
N VAL A 108 1.54 -4.77 -9.39
CA VAL A 108 0.25 -5.43 -9.11
C VAL A 108 0.42 -6.93 -8.91
N ARG A 109 1.12 -7.62 -9.84
CA ARG A 109 1.43 -9.06 -9.77
C ARG A 109 2.19 -9.38 -8.49
N PHE A 110 3.24 -8.62 -8.18
CA PHE A 110 4.05 -8.89 -6.99
C PHE A 110 3.27 -8.67 -5.68
N GLN A 111 2.46 -7.62 -5.58
CA GLN A 111 1.57 -7.39 -4.42
C GLN A 111 0.54 -8.51 -4.26
N GLU A 112 0.00 -9.02 -5.38
CA GLU A 112 -0.86 -10.20 -5.38
C GLU A 112 -0.11 -11.44 -4.90
N ASP A 113 1.08 -11.73 -5.41
CA ASP A 113 1.84 -12.95 -5.14
C ASP A 113 2.38 -13.03 -3.71
N ILE A 114 2.89 -11.93 -3.16
CA ILE A 114 3.28 -11.87 -1.73
C ILE A 114 2.06 -11.88 -0.79
N GLY A 115 0.84 -11.77 -1.32
CA GLY A 115 -0.39 -11.93 -0.56
C GLY A 115 -0.85 -10.71 0.23
N THR A 116 -0.49 -9.49 -0.18
CA THR A 116 -0.89 -8.21 0.45
C THR A 116 -2.39 -8.13 0.82
N ASP A 117 -2.76 -7.51 1.95
CA ASP A 117 -4.15 -7.17 2.29
C ASP A 117 -4.64 -5.91 1.58
N ILE A 118 -3.83 -4.85 1.64
CA ILE A 118 -4.17 -3.51 1.11
C ILE A 118 -3.03 -3.06 0.19
N ALA A 119 -3.23 -3.09 -1.13
CA ALA A 119 -2.22 -2.75 -2.12
C ALA A 119 -2.44 -1.33 -2.66
N THR A 120 -1.37 -0.57 -2.81
CA THR A 120 -1.39 0.74 -3.49
C THR A 120 -1.01 0.53 -4.96
N ILE A 121 -1.72 1.17 -5.90
CA ILE A 121 -1.31 1.19 -7.31
C ILE A 121 0.02 1.95 -7.49
N LEU A 122 0.73 1.70 -8.59
CA LEU A 122 1.87 2.51 -8.99
C LEU A 122 1.40 3.82 -9.63
N ASP A 123 0.95 4.77 -8.81
CA ASP A 123 0.58 6.12 -9.26
C ASP A 123 1.80 6.95 -9.69
N VAL A 124 1.55 8.18 -10.16
CA VAL A 124 2.62 9.14 -10.48
C VAL A 124 2.43 10.35 -9.56
N PRO A 125 3.24 10.52 -8.51
CA PRO A 125 3.01 11.60 -7.57
C PRO A 125 3.35 12.98 -8.14
N THR A 126 2.48 13.96 -7.98
CA THR A 126 2.64 15.29 -8.60
C THR A 126 3.87 16.06 -8.07
N GLY A 127 4.22 15.90 -6.79
CA GLY A 127 5.23 16.73 -6.12
C GLY A 127 4.75 18.17 -5.84
N TRP A 128 5.42 18.89 -4.92
CA TRP A 128 4.92 20.21 -4.47
C TRP A 128 5.21 21.37 -5.43
N LYS A 129 6.25 21.27 -6.27
CA LYS A 129 6.69 22.36 -7.17
C LYS A 129 6.30 22.14 -8.64
N ALA A 130 5.28 21.32 -8.89
CA ALA A 130 4.83 21.02 -10.24
C ALA A 130 4.34 22.26 -10.99
N SER A 131 4.52 22.27 -12.32
CA SER A 131 3.69 23.11 -13.18
C SER A 131 2.27 22.54 -13.24
N ARG A 132 1.28 23.39 -13.56
CA ARG A 132 -0.10 22.91 -13.79
C ARG A 132 -0.17 21.82 -14.87
N GLU A 133 0.64 21.94 -15.93
CA GLU A 133 0.72 20.95 -17.00
C GLU A 133 1.22 19.59 -16.48
N HIS A 134 2.27 19.59 -15.65
CA HIS A 134 2.75 18.37 -15.00
C HIS A 134 1.73 17.78 -14.02
N ALA A 135 1.05 18.63 -13.24
CA ALA A 135 -0.05 18.20 -12.37
C ALA A 135 -1.18 17.52 -13.18
N GLU A 136 -1.63 18.14 -14.26
CA GLU A 136 -2.63 17.56 -15.16
C GLU A 136 -2.15 16.23 -15.80
N TYR A 137 -0.87 16.11 -16.15
CA TYR A 137 -0.29 14.84 -16.61
C TYR A 137 -0.33 13.76 -15.52
N THR A 138 0.16 14.04 -14.31
CA THR A 138 0.20 13.08 -13.20
C THR A 138 -1.19 12.56 -12.81
N VAL A 139 -2.22 13.42 -12.87
CA VAL A 139 -3.63 13.02 -12.70
C VAL A 139 -4.08 12.09 -13.83
N LYS A 140 -3.84 12.45 -15.11
CA LYS A 140 -4.25 11.66 -16.27
C LYS A 140 -3.61 10.26 -16.26
N GLU A 141 -2.31 10.17 -15.96
CA GLU A 141 -1.58 8.90 -15.89
C GLU A 141 -1.96 8.06 -14.67
N THR A 142 -2.16 8.67 -13.49
CA THR A 142 -2.66 7.94 -12.30
C THR A 142 -4.06 7.38 -12.53
N VAL A 143 -4.97 8.14 -13.16
CA VAL A 143 -6.32 7.67 -13.53
C VAL A 143 -6.27 6.59 -14.61
N LYS A 144 -5.29 6.61 -15.52
CA LYS A 144 -5.04 5.53 -16.50
C LYS A 144 -4.69 4.22 -15.77
N ARG A 145 -3.67 4.25 -14.92
CA ARG A 145 -3.19 3.07 -14.15
C ARG A 145 -4.25 2.53 -13.19
N ALA A 146 -5.07 3.40 -12.60
CA ALA A 146 -6.22 3.01 -11.78
C ALA A 146 -7.32 2.26 -12.57
N ARG A 147 -7.41 2.45 -13.89
CA ARG A 147 -8.30 1.68 -14.78
C ARG A 147 -7.65 0.37 -15.22
N GLU A 148 -6.38 0.42 -15.61
CA GLU A 148 -5.58 -0.76 -16.00
C GLU A 148 -5.58 -1.82 -14.87
N LEU A 149 -5.61 -1.40 -13.60
CA LEU A 149 -5.80 -2.29 -12.45
C LEU A 149 -7.00 -3.26 -12.57
N GLU A 150 -8.13 -2.83 -13.15
CA GLU A 150 -9.33 -3.68 -13.28
C GLU A 150 -9.11 -4.86 -14.24
N GLU A 151 -8.24 -4.68 -15.25
CA GLU A 151 -7.85 -5.72 -16.20
C GLU A 151 -6.67 -6.56 -15.67
N LEU A 152 -5.77 -5.93 -14.91
CA LEU A 152 -4.58 -6.58 -14.36
C LEU A 152 -4.90 -7.49 -13.17
N ARG A 153 -5.74 -7.08 -12.22
CA ARG A 153 -5.92 -7.80 -10.95
C ARG A 153 -6.56 -9.19 -11.12
N SER A 154 -5.94 -10.20 -10.54
CA SER A 154 -6.49 -11.56 -10.46
C SER A 154 -7.21 -11.84 -9.14
N LYS A 155 -6.86 -11.14 -8.04
CA LYS A 155 -7.29 -11.45 -6.67
C LYS A 155 -8.35 -10.45 -6.18
N LYS A 156 -9.50 -10.99 -5.73
CA LYS A 156 -10.68 -10.22 -5.26
C LYS A 156 -10.76 -10.08 -3.73
N ASP A 157 -9.71 -10.46 -3.03
CA ASP A 157 -9.56 -10.42 -1.57
C ASP A 157 -8.60 -9.31 -1.09
N ILE A 158 -7.93 -8.61 -2.02
CA ILE A 158 -7.06 -7.46 -1.78
C ILE A 158 -7.87 -6.16 -1.90
N LEU A 159 -7.66 -5.24 -0.97
CA LEU A 159 -8.17 -3.86 -1.06
C LEU A 159 -7.19 -3.03 -1.87
N TRP A 160 -7.68 -2.24 -2.82
CA TRP A 160 -6.82 -1.40 -3.67
C TRP A 160 -6.97 0.08 -3.34
N VAL A 161 -5.85 0.74 -3.08
CA VAL A 161 -5.74 2.19 -2.86
C VAL A 161 -5.33 2.85 -4.16
N GLY A 162 -6.16 3.76 -4.65
CA GLY A 162 -5.83 4.71 -5.72
C GLY A 162 -5.55 6.09 -5.12
N PRO A 163 -4.29 6.55 -5.06
CA PRO A 163 -3.95 7.89 -4.58
C PRO A 163 -4.57 8.99 -5.45
N ILE A 164 -5.03 10.06 -4.81
CA ILE A 164 -5.53 11.25 -5.49
C ILE A 164 -4.36 12.21 -5.70
N GLN A 165 -4.00 12.43 -6.97
CA GLN A 165 -2.96 13.36 -7.40
C GLN A 165 -3.57 14.69 -7.87
N GLY A 166 -2.74 15.71 -8.13
CA GLY A 166 -3.21 17.01 -8.61
C GLY A 166 -2.41 18.25 -8.19
N GLY A 167 -1.45 18.11 -7.27
CA GLY A 167 -0.54 19.21 -6.90
C GLY A 167 -1.16 20.27 -5.97
N ARG A 168 -1.02 21.54 -6.36
CA ARG A 168 -1.26 22.76 -5.56
C ARG A 168 -1.70 23.92 -6.47
#